data_AF-A0A4U5NI05-F1
#
_entry.id   AF-A0A4U5NI05-F1
#
_cell.length_a   1.000
_cell.length_b   1.000
_cell.length_c   1.000
_cell.angle_alpha   90.00
_cell.angle_beta   90.00
_cell.angle_gamma   90.00
#
_symmetry.space_group_name_H-M   'P 1'
#
loop_
_entity.id
_entity.type
_entity.pdbx_description
1 polymer ?
#
loop_
_entity_poly.entity_id
_entity_poly.type
_entity_poly.pdbx_seq_one_letter_code
_entity_poly.pdbx_strand_id
1 'polypeptide(L)'
;MGGWTKTALWLLATVALASALFPTITKHDNEESAAIKRAYQQRHASQQALQLDFDPFEAPADAPKRRHKRDIGGGTKPKLVFGNINSACQTPGYTGQHCEFPICTSLNKNLSRHDSDQYAVSIDHGTNFDLNPFAVIIDDRMVRFMIEIQSDPQSTVHFDLKDMRGNVVPFEREDTEVSYIAYYDQVASGTYYVYPSSDITPTPGQFMLHYFIRATTGLKIDAGVVRWSHADPDPDRNDYPGLVAVKGQVHVFSVKPLNLQRPGSLDSVTFFSAFNAVIVRPKRLLTRYGCSYEYYHDGFYCRDAGEHYAKIDGTDFMGNPFRRTARFECKSPTPIITPFPPSTTTPGPITAYNGTAIKHQDGTIECFCTNFFTGRDCSQTICLNGGTPDVFDPKCQCLDGFSVFIARTSNAATTMATIGLSGTRN
;
A
#
# COMPACT_ATOMS: atom_id res chain seq x y z
N MET A 1 -13.00 27.44 42.22
CA MET A 1 -12.42 27.43 40.86
C MET A 1 -13.57 27.46 39.85
N GLY A 2 -13.74 28.59 39.15
CA GLY A 2 -14.95 28.92 38.39
C GLY A 2 -15.04 28.22 37.04
N GLY A 3 -16.27 27.91 36.61
CA GLY A 3 -16.58 27.11 35.41
C GLY A 3 -15.95 27.57 34.10
N TRP A 4 -15.46 28.80 34.02
CA TRP A 4 -14.75 29.35 32.85
C TRP A 4 -13.43 28.64 32.55
N THR A 5 -12.73 28.14 33.57
CA THR A 5 -11.45 27.44 33.35
C THR A 5 -11.63 26.07 32.72
N LYS A 6 -12.77 25.40 32.94
CA LYS A 6 -13.07 24.09 32.32
C LYS A 6 -13.38 24.22 30.84
N THR A 7 -14.11 25.26 30.44
CA THR A 7 -14.46 25.50 29.04
C THR A 7 -13.24 25.93 28.22
N ALA A 8 -12.35 26.75 28.79
CA ALA A 8 -11.10 27.13 28.16
C ALA A 8 -10.15 25.93 27.98
N LEU A 9 -10.09 25.02 28.96
CA LEU A 9 -9.27 23.80 28.87
C LEU A 9 -9.79 22.85 27.78
N TRP A 10 -11.12 22.75 27.63
CA TRP A 10 -11.74 21.91 26.62
C TRP A 10 -11.51 22.45 25.21
N LEU A 11 -11.63 23.78 25.02
CA LEU A 11 -11.32 24.45 23.76
C LEU A 11 -9.84 24.29 23.36
N LEU A 12 -8.92 24.45 24.32
CA LEU A 12 -7.49 24.23 24.09
C LEU A 12 -7.18 22.77 23.75
N ALA A 13 -7.85 21.80 24.38
CA ALA A 13 -7.69 20.38 24.06
C ALA A 13 -8.23 20.04 22.67
N THR A 14 -9.35 20.64 22.24
CA THR A 14 -9.89 20.45 20.89
C THR A 14 -9.04 21.11 19.80
N VAL A 15 -8.48 22.29 20.06
CA VAL A 15 -7.55 22.97 19.12
C VAL A 15 -6.22 22.22 19.03
N ALA A 16 -5.72 21.69 20.16
CA ALA A 16 -4.53 20.83 20.17
C ALA A 16 -4.78 19.50 19.41
N LEU A 17 -5.95 18.87 19.54
CA LEU A 17 -6.31 17.68 18.77
C LEU A 17 -6.49 17.97 17.27
N ALA A 18 -7.05 19.13 16.90
CA ALA A 18 -7.20 19.53 15.51
C ALA A 18 -5.84 19.77 14.82
N SER A 19 -4.87 20.32 15.56
CA SER A 19 -3.50 20.49 15.06
C SER A 19 -2.71 19.16 14.93
N ALA A 20 -3.18 18.09 15.58
CA ALA A 20 -2.60 16.75 15.47
C ALA A 20 -3.10 15.95 14.26
N LEU A 21 -4.15 16.43 13.57
CA LEU A 21 -4.75 15.75 12.41
C LEU A 21 -4.14 16.18 11.07
N PHE A 22 -3.37 17.27 11.02
CA PHE A 22 -2.74 17.75 9.80
C PHE A 22 -1.30 18.22 10.07
N PRO A 23 -0.27 17.60 9.48
CA PRO A 23 1.10 18.00 9.75
C PRO A 23 1.37 19.36 9.09
N THR A 24 1.42 20.42 9.88
CA THR A 24 1.85 21.75 9.42
C THR A 24 3.34 21.72 9.07
N ILE A 25 3.72 22.39 7.97
CA ILE A 25 5.11 22.55 7.59
C ILE A 25 5.74 23.58 8.52
N THR A 26 6.73 23.17 9.30
CA THR A 26 7.45 24.03 10.23
C THR A 26 8.82 24.39 9.67
N LYS A 27 9.43 25.47 10.19
CA LYS A 27 10.80 25.88 9.81
C LYS A 27 11.87 24.86 10.23
N HIS A 28 11.53 23.89 11.07
CA HIS A 28 12.43 22.83 11.54
C HIS A 28 12.30 21.53 10.73
N ASP A 29 11.37 21.47 9.78
CA ASP A 29 11.26 20.31 8.91
C ASP A 29 12.45 20.27 7.95
N ASN A 30 13.11 19.11 7.88
CA ASN A 30 14.05 18.86 6.81
C ASN A 30 13.31 18.81 5.45
N GLU A 31 14.04 18.94 4.35
CA GLU A 31 13.45 19.06 3.01
C GLU A 31 12.54 17.88 2.66
N GLU A 32 12.92 16.67 3.08
CA GLU A 32 12.16 15.43 2.90
C GLU A 32 10.82 15.45 3.67
N SER A 33 10.84 15.83 4.96
CA SER A 33 9.63 15.95 5.78
C SER A 33 8.72 17.06 5.25
N ALA A 34 9.29 18.19 4.81
CA ALA A 34 8.53 19.27 4.21
C ALA A 34 7.88 18.85 2.88
N ALA A 35 8.58 18.07 2.04
CA ALA A 35 8.03 17.54 0.79
C ALA A 35 6.86 16.58 1.02
N ILE A 36 6.99 15.65 1.98
CA ILE A 36 5.90 14.73 2.36
C ILE A 36 4.69 15.50 2.88
N LYS A 37 4.91 16.51 3.74
CA LYS A 37 3.83 17.36 4.26
C LYS A 37 3.14 18.17 3.16
N ARG A 38 3.87 18.71 2.18
CA ARG A 38 3.30 19.41 1.01
C ARG A 38 2.45 18.48 0.15
N ALA A 39 2.97 17.30 -0.18
CA ALA A 39 2.25 16.30 -0.95
C ALA A 39 0.95 15.87 -0.24
N TYR A 40 1.02 15.65 1.08
CA TYR A 40 -0.15 15.34 1.89
C TYR A 40 -1.15 16.50 1.91
N GLN A 41 -0.72 17.73 2.14
CA GLN A 41 -1.60 18.91 2.18
C GLN A 41 -2.28 19.20 0.84
N GLN A 42 -1.55 19.12 -0.29
CA GLN A 42 -2.12 19.32 -1.62
C GLN A 42 -3.20 18.29 -1.95
N ARG A 43 -2.99 17.03 -1.53
CA ARG A 43 -3.93 15.93 -1.76
C ARG A 43 -5.09 15.90 -0.77
N HIS A 44 -4.88 16.34 0.47
CA HIS A 44 -5.95 16.46 1.45
C HIS A 44 -6.85 17.66 1.16
N ALA A 45 -6.31 18.75 0.60
CA ALA A 45 -7.11 19.88 0.13
C ALA A 45 -8.03 19.47 -1.03
N SER A 46 -7.57 18.61 -1.94
CA SER A 46 -8.46 18.04 -2.96
C SER A 46 -9.50 17.10 -2.35
N GLN A 47 -9.17 16.29 -1.34
CA GLN A 47 -10.14 15.40 -0.68
C GLN A 47 -11.15 16.14 0.23
N GLN A 48 -10.74 17.14 0.99
CA GLN A 48 -11.65 17.93 1.84
C GLN A 48 -12.59 18.81 1.02
N ALA A 49 -12.13 19.35 -0.12
CA ALA A 49 -13.01 20.03 -1.06
C ALA A 49 -14.11 19.10 -1.61
N LEU A 50 -13.87 17.77 -1.63
CA LEU A 50 -14.86 16.76 -2.03
C LEU A 50 -15.74 16.29 -0.87
N GLN A 51 -15.34 16.53 0.38
CA GLN A 51 -16.06 16.09 1.59
C GLN A 51 -16.98 17.19 2.17
N LEU A 52 -16.63 18.47 2.00
CA LEU A 52 -17.43 19.62 2.47
C LEU A 52 -18.77 19.81 1.73
N ASP A 53 -18.97 19.15 0.58
CA ASP A 53 -20.25 19.15 -0.14
C ASP A 53 -21.25 18.10 0.40
N PHE A 54 -20.86 17.32 1.42
CA PHE A 54 -21.65 16.24 2.01
C PHE A 54 -21.90 16.46 3.51
N ASP A 55 -22.57 17.55 3.87
CA ASP A 55 -23.20 17.67 5.20
C ASP A 55 -24.68 18.09 5.07
N PRO A 56 -25.63 17.14 5.09
CA PRO A 56 -27.05 17.46 5.03
C PRO A 56 -27.64 17.95 6.37
N PHE A 57 -26.85 18.13 7.44
CA PHE A 57 -27.38 18.44 8.77
C PHE A 57 -26.68 19.54 9.58
N GLU A 58 -25.92 20.45 8.96
CA GLU A 58 -25.47 21.69 9.64
C GLU A 58 -26.19 22.94 9.10
N ALA A 59 -27.30 23.30 9.74
CA ALA A 59 -27.80 24.67 9.67
C ALA A 59 -26.93 25.55 10.57
N PRO A 60 -26.36 26.67 10.08
CA PRO A 60 -25.50 27.52 10.90
C PRO A 60 -26.30 28.17 12.04
N ALA A 61 -25.95 27.80 13.26
CA ALA A 61 -26.50 28.35 14.49
C ALA A 61 -25.85 29.70 14.82
N ASP A 62 -26.03 30.73 13.98
CA ASP A 62 -25.70 32.13 14.33
C ASP A 62 -26.37 33.15 13.38
N ALA A 63 -27.70 33.06 13.26
CA ALA A 63 -28.49 34.12 12.64
C ALA A 63 -28.97 35.12 13.73
N PRO A 64 -28.60 36.41 13.65
CA PRO A 64 -29.03 37.40 14.64
C PRO A 64 -30.54 37.64 14.58
N LYS A 65 -31.20 37.52 15.73
CA LYS A 65 -32.62 37.87 15.92
C LYS A 65 -32.86 39.34 15.58
N ARG A 66 -33.41 39.64 14.40
CA ARG A 66 -34.00 40.95 14.08
C ARG A 66 -35.51 40.84 13.93
N ARG A 67 -36.20 41.64 14.77
CA ARG A 67 -37.65 41.86 14.78
C ARG A 67 -38.14 42.47 13.45
N HIS A 68 -39.33 42.03 13.06
CA HIS A 68 -40.32 42.60 12.13
C HIS A 68 -39.96 43.88 11.34
N LYS A 69 -40.05 43.78 10.00
CA LYS A 69 -41.01 44.57 9.22
C LYS A 69 -41.34 43.87 7.91
N ARG A 70 -42.63 43.83 7.61
CA ARG A 70 -43.24 43.29 6.39
C ARG A 70 -43.13 44.38 5.33
N ASP A 71 -42.42 44.12 4.23
CA ASP A 71 -42.54 44.90 3.00
C ASP A 71 -42.59 43.96 1.79
N ILE A 72 -43.68 44.11 1.04
CA ILE A 72 -44.03 43.45 -0.21
C ILE A 72 -43.47 44.32 -1.33
N GLY A 73 -42.75 43.72 -2.27
CA GLY A 73 -42.48 44.31 -3.59
C GLY A 73 -41.02 44.69 -3.84
N GLY A 74 -40.39 43.99 -4.78
CA GLY A 74 -39.07 44.36 -5.31
C GLY A 74 -38.38 43.16 -5.94
N GLY A 75 -38.44 43.04 -7.26
CA GLY A 75 -37.93 41.91 -8.01
C GLY A 75 -36.42 41.70 -7.86
N THR A 76 -36.05 40.66 -7.14
CA THR A 76 -34.82 39.90 -7.36
C THR A 76 -35.18 38.44 -7.17
N LYS A 77 -35.22 37.71 -8.30
CA LYS A 77 -35.40 36.26 -8.29
C LYS A 77 -34.36 35.68 -7.32
N PRO A 78 -34.75 34.81 -6.36
CA PRO A 78 -33.76 34.09 -5.58
C PRO A 78 -32.89 33.34 -6.58
N LYS A 79 -31.59 33.63 -6.55
CA LYS A 79 -30.59 32.83 -7.25
C LYS A 79 -30.58 31.49 -6.54
N LEU A 80 -31.49 30.61 -6.94
CA LEU A 80 -31.38 29.18 -6.71
C LEU A 80 -30.05 28.79 -7.35
N VAL A 81 -29.01 28.66 -6.53
CA VAL A 81 -27.82 27.91 -6.91
C VAL A 81 -28.30 26.47 -6.93
N PHE A 82 -28.84 26.06 -8.07
CA PHE A 82 -28.96 24.66 -8.40
C PHE A 82 -27.52 24.15 -8.51
N GLY A 83 -27.00 23.59 -7.42
CA GLY A 83 -25.90 22.64 -7.53
C GLY A 83 -26.32 21.63 -8.58
N ASN A 84 -25.55 21.53 -9.65
CA ASN A 84 -25.93 20.75 -10.82
C ASN A 84 -25.96 19.28 -10.41
N ILE A 85 -27.15 18.74 -10.11
CA ILE A 85 -27.37 17.34 -9.73
C ILE A 85 -26.90 16.38 -10.84
N ASN A 86 -26.60 16.92 -12.04
CA ASN A 86 -26.08 16.21 -13.21
C ASN A 86 -24.62 16.57 -13.55
N SER A 87 -23.82 17.15 -12.65
CA SER A 87 -22.37 17.25 -12.90
C SER A 87 -21.75 15.87 -12.78
N ALA A 88 -21.87 15.07 -13.85
CA ALA A 88 -21.11 13.84 -13.99
C ALA A 88 -19.62 14.13 -13.82
N CYS A 89 -18.87 13.19 -13.23
CA CYS A 89 -17.42 13.32 -13.11
C CYS A 89 -16.78 13.64 -14.47
N GLN A 90 -16.09 14.79 -14.53
CA GLN A 90 -15.41 15.24 -15.75
C GLN A 90 -13.92 14.87 -15.78
N THR A 91 -13.38 14.34 -14.69
CA THR A 91 -11.99 13.91 -14.61
C THR A 91 -11.82 12.58 -15.35
N PRO A 92 -11.03 12.54 -16.44
CA PRO A 92 -10.85 11.32 -17.21
C PRO A 92 -10.29 10.18 -16.35
N GLY A 93 -10.92 9.01 -16.41
CA GLY A 93 -10.49 7.85 -15.63
C GLY A 93 -11.00 7.81 -14.19
N TYR A 94 -11.94 8.68 -13.83
CA TYR A 94 -12.63 8.66 -12.53
C TYR A 94 -14.15 8.65 -12.73
N THR A 95 -14.87 8.16 -11.73
CA THR A 95 -16.34 8.14 -11.67
C THR A 95 -16.82 8.48 -10.26
N GLY A 96 -18.14 8.51 -10.09
CA GLY A 96 -18.81 8.99 -8.89
C GLY A 96 -19.29 10.43 -9.05
N GLN A 97 -20.05 10.91 -8.07
CA GLN A 97 -20.59 12.27 -8.07
C GLN A 97 -19.47 13.31 -7.91
N HIS A 98 -18.35 12.90 -7.32
CA HIS A 98 -17.22 13.72 -6.92
C HIS A 98 -15.89 13.20 -7.51
N CYS A 99 -15.93 12.40 -8.58
CA CYS A 99 -14.72 11.78 -9.17
C CYS A 99 -13.89 10.97 -8.16
N GLU A 100 -14.53 10.38 -7.16
CA GLU A 100 -13.90 9.73 -6.02
C GLU A 100 -13.46 8.29 -6.30
N PHE A 101 -13.95 7.68 -7.38
CA PHE A 101 -13.64 6.30 -7.72
C PHE A 101 -12.79 6.21 -8.99
N PRO A 102 -11.51 5.81 -8.89
CA PRO A 102 -10.66 5.63 -10.06
C PRO A 102 -11.12 4.44 -10.90
N ILE A 103 -10.87 4.54 -12.20
CA ILE A 103 -11.10 3.50 -13.20
C ILE A 103 -9.74 3.09 -13.77
N CYS A 104 -9.41 1.80 -13.64
CA CYS A 104 -8.15 1.29 -14.18
C CYS A 104 -8.14 1.30 -15.71
N THR A 105 -6.99 1.66 -16.29
CA THR A 105 -6.77 1.71 -17.74
C THR A 105 -6.25 0.39 -18.30
N SER A 106 -5.55 -0.37 -17.45
CA SER A 106 -4.96 -1.66 -17.74
C SER A 106 -5.40 -2.64 -16.67
N LEU A 107 -5.69 -3.87 -17.10
CA LEU A 107 -6.17 -4.94 -16.23
C LEU A 107 -5.07 -5.98 -16.07
N ASN A 108 -4.72 -6.27 -14.82
CA ASN A 108 -3.88 -7.41 -14.53
C ASN A 108 -4.68 -8.70 -14.72
N LYS A 109 -4.60 -9.28 -15.93
CA LYS A 109 -5.28 -10.53 -16.27
C LYS A 109 -4.64 -11.76 -15.62
N ASN A 110 -3.39 -11.65 -15.17
CA ASN A 110 -2.63 -12.73 -14.55
C ASN A 110 -2.71 -12.63 -13.02
N LEU A 111 -3.92 -12.79 -12.49
CA LEU A 111 -4.21 -12.85 -11.05
C LEU A 111 -3.74 -14.15 -10.39
N SER A 112 -3.12 -15.03 -11.15
CA SER A 112 -2.55 -16.29 -10.69
C SER A 112 -1.23 -16.05 -9.97
N ARG A 113 -1.23 -15.21 -8.93
CA ARG A 113 -0.16 -15.30 -7.95
C ARG A 113 -0.41 -16.59 -7.17
N HIS A 114 0.19 -17.65 -7.69
CA HIS A 114 0.18 -19.00 -7.16
C HIS A 114 0.67 -18.98 -5.71
N ASP A 115 -0.25 -18.83 -4.75
CA ASP A 115 -0.03 -19.43 -3.44
C ASP A 115 -0.10 -20.95 -3.64
N SER A 116 1.07 -21.58 -3.61
CA SER A 116 1.22 -23.05 -3.63
C SER A 116 0.45 -23.73 -2.50
N ASP A 117 0.07 -22.97 -1.47
CA ASP A 117 -0.83 -23.39 -0.41
C ASP A 117 -2.26 -22.91 -0.72
N GLN A 118 -2.99 -23.73 -1.49
CA GLN A 118 -4.28 -23.34 -2.03
C GLN A 118 -5.34 -23.04 -0.94
N TYR A 119 -5.08 -23.34 0.33
CA TYR A 119 -6.02 -23.05 1.42
C TYR A 119 -5.41 -22.42 2.67
N ALA A 120 -4.09 -22.44 2.89
CA ALA A 120 -3.50 -21.84 4.08
C ALA A 120 -3.37 -20.31 3.93
N VAL A 121 -4.04 -19.57 4.83
CA VAL A 121 -4.07 -18.10 4.81
C VAL A 121 -3.72 -17.57 6.19
N SER A 122 -2.93 -16.49 6.23
CA SER A 122 -2.67 -15.76 7.47
C SER A 122 -3.90 -14.92 7.84
N ILE A 123 -4.45 -15.19 9.02
CA ILE A 123 -5.62 -14.50 9.56
C ILE A 123 -5.16 -13.28 10.32
N ASP A 124 -4.39 -13.50 11.37
CA ASP A 124 -3.87 -12.47 12.25
C ASP A 124 -2.49 -12.88 12.76
N HIS A 125 -1.71 -11.91 13.20
CA HIS A 125 -0.45 -12.10 13.90
C HIS A 125 -0.17 -10.87 14.76
N GLY A 126 0.65 -11.03 15.78
CA GLY A 126 1.07 -9.89 16.55
C GLY A 126 2.03 -10.21 17.68
N THR A 127 2.40 -9.15 18.37
CA THR A 127 3.25 -9.19 19.57
C THR A 127 2.53 -8.44 20.69
N ASN A 128 2.39 -9.08 21.84
CA ASN A 128 1.94 -8.48 23.09
C ASN A 128 3.11 -8.46 24.09
N PHE A 129 3.10 -7.52 25.03
CA PHE A 129 4.13 -7.43 26.07
C PHE A 129 3.62 -7.90 27.45
N ASP A 130 2.46 -8.55 27.44
CA ASP A 130 1.72 -9.02 28.60
C ASP A 130 0.94 -10.30 28.21
N LEU A 131 0.20 -10.83 29.19
CA LEU A 131 -0.72 -11.95 29.00
C LEU A 131 -2.17 -11.48 28.89
N ASN A 132 -2.41 -10.25 28.42
CA ASN A 132 -3.77 -9.76 28.28
C ASN A 132 -4.49 -10.53 27.17
N PRO A 133 -5.78 -10.83 27.36
CA PRO A 133 -6.57 -11.50 26.32
C PRO A 133 -6.66 -10.66 25.06
N PHE A 134 -6.64 -11.32 23.90
CA PHE A 134 -6.80 -10.67 22.60
C PHE A 134 -7.88 -11.35 21.76
N ALA A 135 -8.53 -10.56 20.91
CA ALA A 135 -9.64 -11.03 20.09
C ALA A 135 -9.17 -11.72 18.81
N VAL A 136 -9.89 -12.76 18.42
CA VAL A 136 -9.71 -13.49 17.16
C VAL A 136 -11.07 -13.56 16.47
N ILE A 137 -11.09 -13.29 15.18
CA ILE A 137 -12.30 -13.35 14.35
C ILE A 137 -12.23 -14.64 13.54
N ILE A 138 -13.23 -15.49 13.72
CA ILE A 138 -13.43 -16.73 12.96
C ILE A 138 -14.58 -16.47 11.98
N ASP A 139 -14.33 -16.62 10.68
CA ASP A 139 -15.36 -16.46 9.65
C ASP A 139 -15.96 -17.80 9.21
N ASP A 140 -17.09 -17.71 8.49
CA ASP A 140 -17.88 -18.86 8.03
C ASP A 140 -17.14 -19.76 7.04
N ARG A 141 -16.06 -19.27 6.39
CA ARG A 141 -15.26 -20.01 5.41
C ARG A 141 -14.04 -20.68 6.03
N MET A 142 -13.75 -20.48 7.32
CA MET A 142 -12.67 -21.18 8.00
C MET A 142 -13.08 -22.63 8.29
N VAL A 143 -12.39 -23.59 7.70
CA VAL A 143 -12.64 -25.03 7.93
C VAL A 143 -11.85 -25.51 9.15
N ARG A 144 -10.58 -25.13 9.17
CA ARG A 144 -9.59 -25.46 10.21
C ARG A 144 -8.72 -24.24 10.43
N PHE A 145 -8.31 -23.99 11.66
CA PHE A 145 -7.28 -23.00 11.93
C PHE A 145 -6.37 -23.45 13.06
N MET A 146 -5.18 -22.86 13.08
CA MET A 146 -4.20 -23.02 14.14
C MET A 146 -3.91 -21.66 14.77
N ILE A 147 -3.69 -21.68 16.08
CA ILE A 147 -3.12 -20.57 16.81
C ILE A 147 -1.79 -21.07 17.40
N GLU A 148 -0.71 -20.40 17.03
CA GLU A 148 0.61 -20.61 17.58
C GLU A 148 0.97 -19.42 18.46
N ILE A 149 1.47 -19.69 19.66
CA ILE A 149 2.06 -18.67 20.53
C ILE A 149 3.49 -19.04 20.93
N GLN A 150 4.34 -18.02 21.05
CA GLN A 150 5.74 -18.11 21.47
C GLN A 150 6.06 -16.96 22.42
N SER A 151 7.01 -17.14 23.34
CA SER A 151 7.45 -16.06 24.23
C SER A 151 8.95 -15.80 24.21
N ASP A 152 9.33 -14.57 24.53
CA ASP A 152 10.69 -14.14 24.83
C ASP A 152 10.71 -13.37 26.18
N PRO A 153 11.45 -13.82 27.23
CA PRO A 153 12.28 -15.02 27.25
C PRO A 153 11.48 -16.30 27.01
N GLN A 154 12.16 -17.35 26.57
CA GLN A 154 11.55 -18.66 26.40
C GLN A 154 10.94 -19.11 27.73
N SER A 155 9.64 -19.38 27.70
CA SER A 155 8.83 -19.78 28.84
C SER A 155 7.77 -20.78 28.39
N THR A 156 7.22 -21.53 29.34
CA THR A 156 6.13 -22.46 29.04
C THR A 156 4.84 -21.66 28.91
N VAL A 157 4.42 -21.38 27.68
CA VAL A 157 3.19 -20.65 27.39
C VAL A 157 2.04 -21.59 27.04
N HIS A 158 0.84 -21.26 27.51
CA HIS A 158 -0.39 -21.95 27.16
C HIS A 158 -1.50 -20.94 26.90
N PHE A 159 -2.55 -21.34 26.18
CA PHE A 159 -3.74 -20.51 26.06
C PHE A 159 -5.02 -21.33 25.99
N ASP A 160 -6.11 -20.70 26.40
CA ASP A 160 -7.47 -21.13 26.13
C ASP A 160 -8.12 -20.19 25.10
N LEU A 161 -8.76 -20.75 24.08
CA LEU A 161 -9.69 -20.02 23.23
C LEU A 161 -11.08 -20.08 23.84
N LYS A 162 -11.70 -18.93 24.10
CA LYS A 162 -13.03 -18.84 24.69
C LYS A 162 -14.01 -18.09 23.80
N ASP A 163 -15.25 -18.56 23.78
CA ASP A 163 -16.36 -17.86 23.13
C ASP A 163 -16.78 -16.61 23.94
N MET A 164 -17.70 -15.83 23.38
CA MET A 164 -18.27 -14.63 24.04
C MET A 164 -19.00 -14.93 25.37
N ARG A 165 -19.32 -16.20 25.65
CA ARG A 165 -19.98 -16.66 26.88
C ARG A 165 -18.97 -17.19 27.90
N GLY A 166 -17.68 -17.22 27.56
CA GLY A 166 -16.59 -17.72 28.40
C GLY A 166 -16.37 -19.23 28.33
N ASN A 167 -17.06 -19.96 27.44
CA ASN A 167 -16.85 -21.39 27.27
C ASN A 167 -15.56 -21.64 26.48
N VAL A 168 -14.78 -22.63 26.92
CA VAL A 168 -13.56 -23.04 26.22
C VAL A 168 -13.93 -23.82 24.95
N VAL A 169 -13.32 -23.44 23.83
CA VAL A 169 -13.48 -24.12 22.54
C VAL A 169 -12.61 -25.38 22.53
N PRO A 170 -13.14 -26.58 22.21
CA PRO A 170 -12.35 -27.80 22.10
C PRO A 170 -11.26 -27.69 21.02
N PHE A 171 -10.10 -28.30 21.28
CA PHE A 171 -8.95 -28.25 20.38
C PHE A 171 -8.10 -29.52 20.42
N GLU A 172 -7.34 -29.74 19.35
CA GLU A 172 -6.23 -30.70 19.32
C GLU A 172 -4.92 -29.95 19.59
N ARG A 173 -4.04 -30.53 20.41
CA ARG A 173 -2.82 -29.87 20.89
C ARG A 173 -1.57 -30.48 20.26
N GLU A 174 -0.63 -29.62 19.92
CA GLU A 174 0.74 -29.98 19.62
C GLU A 174 1.69 -29.05 20.38
N ASP A 175 2.43 -29.60 21.34
CA ASP A 175 3.42 -28.86 22.11
C ASP A 175 4.80 -29.06 21.47
N THR A 176 5.50 -27.96 21.17
CA THR A 176 6.92 -28.00 20.79
C THR A 176 7.78 -27.41 21.90
N GLU A 177 9.11 -27.54 21.81
CA GLU A 177 10.03 -26.96 22.81
C GLU A 177 9.97 -25.43 22.88
N VAL A 178 9.50 -24.76 21.83
CA VAL A 178 9.57 -23.29 21.68
C VAL A 178 8.23 -22.63 21.40
N SER A 179 7.20 -23.40 21.06
CA SER A 179 5.89 -22.89 20.71
C SER A 179 4.77 -23.79 21.21
N TYR A 180 3.65 -23.16 21.57
CA TYR A 180 2.41 -23.84 21.90
C TYR A 180 1.43 -23.68 20.74
N ILE A 181 1.04 -24.79 20.13
CA ILE A 181 0.18 -24.83 18.94
C ILE A 181 -1.12 -25.55 19.29
N ALA A 182 -2.25 -24.89 19.02
CA ALA A 182 -3.57 -25.51 19.10
C ALA A 182 -4.29 -25.45 17.76
N TYR A 183 -4.87 -26.58 17.38
CA TYR A 183 -5.65 -26.75 16.17
C TYR A 183 -7.14 -26.83 16.50
N TYR A 184 -7.93 -26.15 15.67
CA TYR A 184 -9.36 -26.02 15.84
C TYR A 184 -10.05 -26.41 14.54
N ASP A 185 -11.06 -27.27 14.66
CA ASP A 185 -11.87 -27.76 13.55
C ASP A 185 -13.33 -27.33 13.72
N GLN A 186 -13.93 -26.85 12.63
CA GLN A 186 -15.37 -26.56 12.54
C GLN A 186 -15.92 -25.64 13.65
N VAL A 187 -15.13 -24.64 14.06
CA VAL A 187 -15.59 -23.63 15.02
C VAL A 187 -16.57 -22.70 14.33
N ALA A 188 -17.69 -22.39 15.00
CA ALA A 188 -18.67 -21.46 14.49
C ALA A 188 -18.08 -20.06 14.24
N SER A 189 -18.60 -19.36 13.24
CA SER A 189 -18.19 -17.99 12.96
C SER A 189 -18.52 -17.06 14.12
N GLY A 190 -17.60 -16.18 14.48
CA GLY A 190 -17.79 -15.22 15.55
C GLY A 190 -16.49 -14.61 16.06
N THR A 191 -16.62 -13.78 17.09
CA THR A 191 -15.48 -13.23 17.82
C THR A 191 -15.20 -14.11 19.04
N TYR A 192 -13.94 -14.49 19.18
CA TYR A 192 -13.41 -15.30 20.27
C TYR A 192 -12.26 -14.56 20.94
N TYR A 193 -11.91 -14.99 22.15
CA TYR A 193 -10.80 -14.41 22.90
C TYR A 193 -9.79 -15.48 23.27
N VAL A 194 -8.53 -15.20 22.98
CA VAL A 194 -7.39 -16.02 23.43
C VAL A 194 -6.97 -15.51 24.80
N TYR A 195 -6.92 -16.41 25.77
CA TYR A 195 -6.46 -16.14 27.13
C TYR A 195 -5.09 -16.80 27.35
N PRO A 196 -3.98 -16.08 27.08
CA PRO A 196 -2.66 -16.64 27.27
C PRO A 196 -2.29 -16.73 28.76
N SER A 197 -1.43 -17.68 29.07
CA SER A 197 -0.86 -17.95 30.39
C SER A 197 0.59 -18.40 30.24
N SER A 198 1.40 -18.19 31.27
CA SER A 198 2.82 -18.56 31.29
C SER A 198 3.23 -19.02 32.69
N ASP A 199 4.27 -19.84 32.76
CA ASP A 199 4.94 -20.24 34.00
C ASP A 199 5.78 -19.13 34.63
N ILE A 200 6.14 -18.09 33.86
CA ILE A 200 6.80 -16.89 34.37
C ILE A 200 5.82 -15.72 34.49
N THR A 201 6.10 -14.81 35.42
CA THR A 201 5.35 -13.57 35.55
C THR A 201 5.88 -12.54 34.54
N PRO A 202 5.05 -12.04 33.60
CA PRO A 202 5.48 -11.04 32.62
C PRO A 202 6.04 -9.80 33.31
N THR A 203 7.27 -9.44 32.98
CA THR A 203 7.89 -8.20 33.46
C THR A 203 7.82 -7.17 32.32
N PRO A 204 7.25 -5.97 32.58
CA PRO A 204 7.11 -4.94 31.54
C PRO A 204 8.44 -4.62 30.85
N GLY A 205 8.45 -4.71 29.51
CA GLY A 205 9.64 -4.45 28.69
C GLY A 205 10.64 -5.61 28.61
N GLN A 206 10.40 -6.73 29.29
CA GLN A 206 11.24 -7.93 29.24
C GLN A 206 10.48 -9.18 28.80
N PHE A 207 9.15 -9.11 28.67
CA PHE A 207 8.32 -10.19 28.18
C PHE A 207 7.70 -9.79 26.84
N MET A 208 7.80 -10.67 25.86
CA MET A 208 7.12 -10.57 24.57
C MET A 208 6.42 -11.88 24.29
N LEU A 209 5.16 -11.80 23.87
CA LEU A 209 4.34 -12.91 23.41
C LEU A 209 4.02 -12.69 21.95
N HIS A 210 4.58 -13.52 21.08
CA HIS A 210 4.27 -13.54 19.66
C HIS A 210 3.16 -14.54 19.38
N TYR A 211 2.17 -14.15 18.58
CA TYR A 211 1.11 -15.04 18.14
C TYR A 211 0.96 -15.02 16.62
N PHE A 212 0.63 -16.18 16.07
CA PHE A 212 0.33 -16.38 14.67
C PHE A 212 -0.95 -17.18 14.52
N ILE A 213 -1.85 -16.72 13.66
CA ILE A 213 -3.11 -17.38 13.37
C ILE A 213 -3.16 -17.68 11.87
N ARG A 214 -3.27 -18.96 11.54
CA ARG A 214 -3.36 -19.45 10.17
C ARG A 214 -4.58 -20.32 10.02
N ALA A 215 -5.29 -20.19 8.90
CA ALA A 215 -6.49 -20.97 8.65
C ALA A 215 -6.49 -21.58 7.26
N THR A 216 -7.10 -22.76 7.16
CA THR A 216 -7.59 -23.34 5.92
C THR A 216 -8.92 -22.71 5.59
N THR A 217 -8.96 -21.79 4.62
CA THR A 217 -10.17 -21.02 4.27
C THR A 217 -10.30 -20.85 2.76
N GLY A 218 -11.56 -20.82 2.28
CA GLY A 218 -11.87 -20.51 0.89
C GLY A 218 -11.73 -19.02 0.55
N LEU A 219 -11.82 -18.13 1.55
CA LEU A 219 -11.74 -16.68 1.40
C LEU A 219 -10.30 -16.20 1.55
N LYS A 220 -9.74 -15.62 0.49
CA LYS A 220 -8.36 -15.10 0.49
C LYS A 220 -8.30 -13.63 0.14
N ILE A 221 -7.17 -13.01 0.40
CA ILE A 221 -6.85 -11.67 -0.07
C ILE A 221 -5.51 -11.70 -0.79
N ASP A 222 -5.47 -11.09 -1.97
CA ASP A 222 -4.24 -10.70 -2.64
C ASP A 222 -4.08 -9.19 -2.52
N ALA A 223 -2.89 -8.73 -2.14
CA ALA A 223 -2.64 -7.33 -1.92
C ALA A 223 -1.19 -6.96 -2.25
N GLY A 224 -0.98 -5.67 -2.53
CA GLY A 224 0.35 -5.14 -2.74
C GLY A 224 0.34 -3.63 -2.89
N VAL A 225 1.50 -3.09 -3.27
CA VAL A 225 1.76 -1.67 -3.38
C VAL A 225 2.06 -1.27 -4.82
N VAL A 226 1.49 -0.15 -5.23
CA VAL A 226 1.80 0.56 -6.46
C VAL A 226 2.55 1.83 -6.10
N ARG A 227 3.65 2.06 -6.78
CA ARG A 227 4.52 3.21 -6.54
C ARG A 227 4.15 4.33 -7.49
N TRP A 228 4.15 5.56 -7.00
CA TRP A 228 4.14 6.71 -7.89
C TRP A 228 5.47 6.77 -8.67
N SER A 229 5.40 7.02 -9.97
CA SER A 229 6.58 7.27 -10.78
C SER A 229 6.27 8.18 -11.97
N HIS A 230 7.29 8.76 -12.61
CA HIS A 230 7.07 9.54 -13.83
C HIS A 230 6.50 8.69 -14.98
N ALA A 231 6.74 7.38 -14.98
CA ALA A 231 6.18 6.45 -15.96
C ALA A 231 4.73 6.06 -15.66
N ASP A 232 4.28 6.25 -14.42
CA ASP A 232 2.93 5.96 -13.94
C ASP A 232 2.44 7.10 -13.03
N PRO A 233 1.96 8.20 -13.64
CA PRO A 233 1.56 9.39 -12.90
C PRO A 233 0.27 9.20 -12.09
N ASP A 234 -0.52 8.18 -12.42
CA ASP A 234 -1.82 7.87 -11.81
C ASP A 234 -1.81 6.48 -11.11
N PRO A 235 -1.03 6.29 -10.03
CA PRO A 235 -0.80 4.97 -9.42
C PRO A 235 -2.07 4.35 -8.79
N ASP A 236 -3.10 5.15 -8.52
CA ASP A 236 -4.42 4.68 -8.06
C ASP A 236 -5.22 3.98 -9.16
N ARG A 237 -4.88 4.24 -10.44
CA ARG A 237 -5.48 3.62 -11.62
C ARG A 237 -4.64 2.47 -12.19
N ASN A 238 -3.51 2.16 -11.56
CA ASN A 238 -2.67 1.03 -11.92
C ASN A 238 -3.10 -0.23 -11.14
N ASP A 239 -3.23 -1.33 -11.89
CA ASP A 239 -3.74 -2.62 -11.46
C ASP A 239 -2.65 -3.70 -11.27
N TYR A 240 -1.37 -3.30 -11.27
CA TYR A 240 -0.20 -4.17 -11.14
C TYR A 240 0.58 -3.91 -9.83
N PRO A 241 0.00 -4.22 -8.67
CA PRO A 241 0.69 -4.05 -7.40
C PRO A 241 1.86 -5.04 -7.23
N GLY A 242 2.96 -4.55 -6.66
CA GLY A 242 4.11 -5.37 -6.22
C GLY A 242 4.10 -5.63 -4.71
N LEU A 243 5.04 -6.43 -4.21
CA LEU A 243 5.22 -6.64 -2.75
C LEU A 243 6.27 -5.73 -2.13
N VAL A 244 6.83 -4.80 -2.90
CA VAL A 244 7.97 -4.01 -2.45
C VAL A 244 7.59 -2.54 -2.42
N ALA A 245 7.47 -2.01 -1.21
CA ALA A 245 7.39 -0.59 -0.93
C ALA A 245 8.80 -0.01 -0.80
N VAL A 246 8.91 1.31 -0.97
CA VAL A 246 10.16 2.05 -0.75
C VAL A 246 9.98 2.95 0.47
N LYS A 247 10.92 2.85 1.42
CA LYS A 247 10.96 3.65 2.65
C LYS A 247 10.95 5.15 2.31
N GLY A 248 10.12 5.90 3.03
CA GLY A 248 9.98 7.35 2.86
C GLY A 248 9.15 7.79 1.64
N GLN A 249 8.72 6.86 0.78
CA GLN A 249 7.90 7.18 -0.39
C GLN A 249 6.43 6.82 -0.17
N VAL A 250 5.54 7.60 -0.79
CA VAL A 250 4.10 7.37 -0.78
C VAL A 250 3.73 6.38 -1.89
N HIS A 251 2.90 5.40 -1.52
CA HIS A 251 2.42 4.32 -2.37
C HIS A 251 0.89 4.20 -2.26
N VAL A 252 0.30 3.57 -3.26
CA VAL A 252 -1.08 3.10 -3.23
C VAL A 252 -1.08 1.63 -2.85
N PHE A 253 -1.77 1.27 -1.77
CA PHE A 253 -1.98 -0.11 -1.39
C PHE A 253 -3.26 -0.64 -2.06
N SER A 254 -3.13 -1.67 -2.89
CA SER A 254 -4.22 -2.26 -3.66
C SER A 254 -4.57 -3.65 -3.13
N VAL A 255 -5.86 -3.97 -3.10
CA VAL A 255 -6.38 -5.19 -2.48
C VAL A 255 -7.45 -5.83 -3.35
N LYS A 256 -7.37 -7.15 -3.49
CA LYS A 256 -8.33 -8.01 -4.16
C LYS A 256 -8.77 -9.12 -3.22
N PRO A 257 -10.05 -9.19 -2.83
CA PRO A 257 -10.57 -10.39 -2.20
C PRO A 257 -10.78 -11.49 -3.25
N LEU A 258 -10.45 -12.73 -2.90
CA LEU A 258 -10.70 -13.92 -3.72
C LEU A 258 -11.78 -14.76 -3.02
N ASN A 259 -12.81 -15.15 -3.77
CA ASN A 259 -13.97 -15.89 -3.29
C ASN A 259 -14.84 -15.16 -2.24
N LEU A 260 -14.77 -13.82 -2.20
CA LEU A 260 -15.72 -13.00 -1.44
C LEU A 260 -16.99 -12.78 -2.27
N GLN A 261 -18.10 -13.36 -1.83
CA GLN A 261 -19.39 -13.20 -2.50
C GLN A 261 -20.07 -11.89 -2.09
N ARG A 262 -20.66 -11.19 -3.05
CA ARG A 262 -21.46 -9.98 -2.79
C ARG A 262 -22.77 -10.35 -2.09
N PRO A 263 -23.18 -9.64 -1.02
CA PRO A 263 -22.82 -8.25 -0.73
C PRO A 263 -21.57 -8.04 0.16
N GLY A 264 -20.78 -9.07 0.44
CA GLY A 264 -19.55 -8.93 1.23
C GLY A 264 -18.56 -7.91 0.64
N SER A 265 -17.85 -7.21 1.52
CA SER A 265 -16.94 -6.11 1.17
C SER A 265 -15.72 -6.03 2.08
N LEU A 266 -14.69 -5.32 1.62
CA LEU A 266 -13.55 -4.93 2.44
C LEU A 266 -13.80 -3.53 3.01
N ASP A 267 -13.55 -3.35 4.30
CA ASP A 267 -13.91 -2.13 5.01
C ASP A 267 -12.68 -1.28 5.34
N SER A 268 -11.64 -1.91 5.90
CA SER A 268 -10.46 -1.18 6.36
C SER A 268 -9.17 -1.96 6.26
N VAL A 269 -8.06 -1.22 6.27
CA VAL A 269 -6.70 -1.75 6.33
C VAL A 269 -5.92 -1.07 7.45
N THR A 270 -5.14 -1.85 8.19
CA THR A 270 -4.23 -1.37 9.23
C THR A 270 -2.83 -1.88 8.92
N PHE A 271 -1.83 -1.00 8.98
CA PHE A 271 -0.45 -1.34 8.63
C PHE A 271 0.43 -1.49 9.88
N PHE A 272 1.25 -2.54 9.88
CA PHE A 272 2.13 -2.93 10.98
C PHE A 272 3.55 -3.14 10.48
N SER A 273 4.53 -2.81 11.31
CA SER A 273 5.91 -3.27 11.09
C SER A 273 6.09 -4.70 11.63
N ALA A 274 7.24 -5.31 11.37
CA ALA A 274 7.57 -6.67 11.81
C ALA A 274 7.33 -6.96 13.30
N PHE A 275 7.39 -5.96 14.18
CA PHE A 275 7.14 -6.10 15.62
C PHE A 275 5.71 -5.72 16.04
N ASN A 276 4.75 -5.79 15.12
CA ASN A 276 3.36 -5.41 15.35
C ASN A 276 3.18 -3.95 15.82
N ALA A 277 4.19 -3.09 15.61
CA ALA A 277 4.05 -1.67 15.89
C ALA A 277 3.12 -1.09 14.83
N VAL A 278 1.94 -0.62 15.26
CA VAL A 278 0.96 0.02 14.39
C VAL A 278 1.62 1.24 13.74
N ILE A 279 1.84 1.17 12.43
CA ILE A 279 2.38 2.29 11.65
C ILE A 279 1.27 3.28 11.35
N VAL A 280 0.09 2.74 10.99
CA VAL A 280 -1.08 3.52 10.61
C VAL A 280 -2.31 2.89 11.25
N ARG A 281 -3.11 3.72 11.94
CA ARG A 281 -4.44 3.34 12.45
C ARG A 281 -5.35 2.84 11.32
N PRO A 282 -6.41 2.07 11.61
CA PRO A 282 -7.33 1.58 10.59
C PRO A 282 -7.75 2.68 9.62
N LYS A 283 -7.50 2.44 8.33
CA LYS A 283 -7.89 3.33 7.23
C LYS A 283 -8.94 2.65 6.37
N ARG A 284 -9.94 3.42 5.96
CA ARG A 284 -10.98 2.93 5.07
C ARG A 284 -10.38 2.51 3.72
N LEU A 285 -10.79 1.36 3.23
CA LEU A 285 -10.54 0.94 1.86
C LEU A 285 -11.59 1.57 0.95
N LEU A 286 -11.12 2.22 -0.12
CA LEU A 286 -11.95 2.80 -1.17
C LEU A 286 -12.09 1.81 -2.32
N THR A 287 -13.14 1.97 -3.11
CA THR A 287 -13.42 1.10 -4.26
C THR A 287 -12.84 1.68 -5.54
N ARG A 288 -12.39 0.81 -6.43
CA ARG A 288 -11.98 1.14 -7.81
C ARG A 288 -12.81 0.34 -8.79
N TYR A 289 -13.10 0.92 -9.95
CA TYR A 289 -13.90 0.27 -10.97
C TYR A 289 -13.05 -0.17 -12.16
N GLY A 290 -13.44 -1.27 -12.80
CA GLY A 290 -12.70 -1.80 -13.94
C GLY A 290 -11.26 -2.19 -13.62
N CYS A 291 -10.97 -2.50 -12.35
CA CYS A 291 -9.68 -2.98 -11.84
C CYS A 291 -9.81 -4.43 -11.40
N SER A 292 -8.73 -5.19 -11.48
CA SER A 292 -8.64 -6.54 -10.90
C SER A 292 -8.46 -6.47 -9.38
N TYR A 293 -7.78 -5.44 -8.87
CA TYR A 293 -7.71 -5.12 -7.44
C TYR A 293 -8.74 -4.02 -7.13
N GLU A 294 -9.95 -4.43 -6.82
CA GLU A 294 -11.12 -3.56 -6.68
C GLU A 294 -11.14 -2.67 -5.42
N TYR A 295 -10.25 -2.89 -4.45
CA TYR A 295 -10.12 -2.04 -3.27
C TYR A 295 -8.73 -1.40 -3.21
N TYR A 296 -8.64 -0.20 -2.64
CA TYR A 296 -7.36 0.45 -2.41
C TYR A 296 -7.36 1.38 -1.21
N HIS A 297 -6.18 1.61 -0.65
CA HIS A 297 -5.88 2.70 0.25
C HIS A 297 -4.73 3.51 -0.32
N ASP A 298 -4.94 4.81 -0.40
CA ASP A 298 -3.95 5.73 -0.91
C ASP A 298 -3.24 6.48 0.23
N GLY A 299 -1.99 6.87 0.01
CA GLY A 299 -1.20 7.58 1.00
C GLY A 299 -0.40 6.67 1.95
N PHE A 300 -0.22 5.40 1.61
CA PHE A 300 0.58 4.48 2.40
C PHE A 300 2.07 4.80 2.27
N TYR A 301 2.82 4.83 3.38
CA TYR A 301 4.28 4.90 3.36
C TYR A 301 4.86 4.14 4.56
N CYS A 302 6.02 3.51 4.37
CA CYS A 302 6.77 2.86 5.43
C CYS A 302 7.91 3.77 5.91
N ARG A 303 8.09 3.83 7.24
CA ARG A 303 9.15 4.61 7.90
C ARG A 303 10.44 3.82 8.04
N ASP A 304 10.32 2.52 8.19
CA ASP A 304 11.42 1.60 8.45
C ASP A 304 11.51 0.57 7.32
N ALA A 305 12.71 0.07 7.07
CA ALA A 305 12.92 -1.00 6.11
C ALA A 305 12.65 -2.35 6.78
N GLY A 306 12.41 -3.38 5.97
CA GLY A 306 12.14 -4.75 6.41
C GLY A 306 10.70 -5.19 6.17
N GLU A 307 10.30 -6.25 6.84
CA GLU A 307 8.98 -6.85 6.66
C GLU A 307 7.87 -6.02 7.30
N HIS A 308 6.76 -5.96 6.59
CA HIS A 308 5.57 -5.22 6.97
C HIS A 308 4.33 -6.08 6.69
N TYR A 309 3.28 -5.76 7.42
CA TYR A 309 2.02 -6.48 7.32
C TYR A 309 0.87 -5.50 7.22
N ALA A 310 -0.14 -5.88 6.44
CA ALA A 310 -1.42 -5.20 6.37
C ALA A 310 -2.49 -6.15 6.90
N LYS A 311 -3.22 -5.75 7.94
CA LYS A 311 -4.44 -6.43 8.37
C LYS A 311 -5.61 -5.79 7.65
N ILE A 312 -6.35 -6.58 6.90
CA ILE A 312 -7.52 -6.17 6.15
C ILE A 312 -8.74 -6.74 6.85
N ASP A 313 -9.65 -5.86 7.22
CA ASP A 313 -10.93 -6.18 7.83
C ASP A 313 -12.05 -6.00 6.80
N GLY A 314 -13.05 -6.87 6.86
CA GLY A 314 -14.21 -6.82 5.99
C GLY A 314 -15.39 -7.59 6.55
N THR A 315 -16.45 -7.64 5.74
CA THR A 315 -17.69 -8.38 6.03
C THR A 315 -17.97 -9.38 4.91
N ASP A 316 -18.34 -10.60 5.28
CA ASP A 316 -18.66 -11.66 4.33
C ASP A 316 -20.08 -11.49 3.73
N PHE A 317 -20.49 -12.44 2.88
CA PHE A 317 -21.82 -12.46 2.28
C PHE A 317 -22.98 -12.51 3.29
N MET A 318 -22.75 -13.12 4.45
CA MET A 318 -23.72 -13.29 5.52
C MET A 318 -23.69 -12.11 6.52
N GLY A 319 -22.78 -11.15 6.33
CA GLY A 319 -22.58 -10.01 7.22
C GLY A 319 -21.69 -10.30 8.43
N ASN A 320 -21.00 -11.45 8.48
CA ASN A 320 -20.04 -11.72 9.55
C ASN A 320 -18.73 -10.98 9.28
N PRO A 321 -18.05 -10.46 10.32
CA PRO A 321 -16.74 -9.88 10.16
C PRO A 321 -15.71 -10.96 9.82
N PHE A 322 -14.71 -10.60 9.03
CA PHE A 322 -13.53 -11.42 8.81
C PHE A 322 -12.27 -10.55 8.77
N ARG A 323 -11.13 -11.18 9.02
CA ARG A 323 -9.80 -10.54 8.93
C ARG A 323 -8.84 -11.40 8.12
N ARG A 324 -8.00 -10.76 7.31
CA ARG A 324 -6.87 -11.39 6.63
C ARG A 324 -5.63 -10.53 6.75
N THR A 325 -4.47 -11.17 6.75
CA THR A 325 -3.18 -10.49 6.79
C THR A 325 -2.44 -10.68 5.47
N ALA A 326 -1.97 -9.59 4.87
CA ALA A 326 -1.06 -9.61 3.74
C ALA A 326 0.35 -9.16 4.17
N ARG A 327 1.39 -9.84 3.67
CA ARG A 327 2.80 -9.50 3.92
C ARG A 327 3.37 -8.73 2.73
N PHE A 328 4.18 -7.71 3.00
CA PHE A 328 4.97 -7.00 1.99
C PHE A 328 6.31 -6.54 2.59
N GLU A 329 7.24 -6.16 1.74
CA GLU A 329 8.58 -5.70 2.13
C GLU A 329 8.70 -4.20 1.91
N CYS A 330 9.30 -3.48 2.84
CA CYS A 330 9.74 -2.11 2.64
C CYS A 330 11.26 -2.07 2.46
N LYS A 331 11.73 -1.63 1.30
CA LYS A 331 13.17 -1.49 1.04
C LYS A 331 13.63 -0.06 1.31
N SER A 332 14.85 0.08 1.82
CA SER A 332 15.53 1.37 1.84
C SER A 332 15.66 1.90 0.40
N PRO A 333 15.52 3.22 0.19
CA PRO A 333 15.79 3.80 -1.12
C PRO A 333 17.23 3.46 -1.50
N THR A 334 17.43 2.95 -2.73
CA THR A 334 18.77 2.78 -3.26
C THR A 334 19.45 4.15 -3.26
N PRO A 335 20.64 4.30 -2.64
CA PRO A 335 21.33 5.57 -2.67
C PRO A 335 21.54 5.96 -4.13
N ILE A 336 21.04 7.13 -4.51
CA ILE A 336 21.38 7.72 -5.80
C ILE A 336 22.88 7.99 -5.69
N ILE A 337 23.69 7.16 -6.34
CA ILE A 337 25.10 7.44 -6.50
C ILE A 337 25.13 8.64 -7.46
N THR A 338 25.14 9.86 -6.91
CA THR A 338 25.52 11.02 -7.70
C THR A 338 26.88 10.69 -8.30
N PRO A 339 27.04 10.70 -9.64
CA PRO A 339 28.31 10.38 -10.26
C PRO A 339 29.37 11.29 -9.63
N PHE A 340 30.38 10.67 -9.03
CA PHE A 340 31.51 11.37 -8.44
C PHE A 340 32.06 12.34 -9.51
N PRO A 341 32.40 13.60 -9.17
CA PRO A 341 33.05 14.48 -10.12
C PRO A 341 34.26 13.73 -10.69
N PRO A 342 34.43 13.69 -12.03
CA PRO A 342 35.45 12.85 -12.65
C PRO A 342 36.81 13.21 -12.06
N SER A 343 37.40 12.25 -11.35
CA SER A 343 38.77 12.31 -10.88
C SER A 343 39.64 12.55 -12.10
N THR A 344 40.27 13.73 -12.17
CA THR A 344 41.26 14.05 -13.20
C THR A 344 42.51 13.21 -12.96
N THR A 345 42.50 11.97 -13.44
CA THR A 345 43.70 11.15 -13.58
C THR A 345 44.24 11.28 -15.01
N THR A 346 45.53 11.56 -15.06
CA THR A 346 46.36 11.81 -16.23
C THR A 346 46.17 10.74 -17.33
N PRO A 347 46.13 11.09 -18.64
CA PRO A 347 45.85 10.16 -19.72
C PRO A 347 46.86 9.02 -19.84
N GLY A 348 46.43 7.78 -19.59
CA GLY A 348 47.00 6.60 -20.24
C GLY A 348 46.52 6.48 -21.69
N PRO A 349 47.14 5.62 -22.52
CA PRO A 349 46.72 5.39 -23.90
C PRO A 349 45.29 4.86 -23.94
N ILE A 350 44.39 5.60 -24.60
CA ILE A 350 42.96 5.28 -24.70
C ILE A 350 42.75 4.36 -25.90
N THR A 351 42.09 3.22 -25.68
CA THR A 351 41.63 2.31 -26.72
C THR A 351 40.11 2.42 -26.82
N ALA A 352 39.57 2.67 -28.02
CA ALA A 352 38.12 2.72 -28.22
C ALA A 352 37.56 1.29 -28.27
N TYR A 353 36.75 0.90 -27.29
CA TYR A 353 36.16 -0.45 -27.25
C TYR A 353 34.99 -0.58 -28.23
N ASN A 354 33.94 0.22 -28.04
CA ASN A 354 32.72 0.23 -28.87
C ASN A 354 32.56 1.54 -29.66
N GLY A 355 33.68 2.06 -30.15
CA GLY A 355 33.74 3.31 -30.89
C GLY A 355 34.91 3.34 -31.86
N THR A 356 35.06 4.47 -32.55
CA THR A 356 36.18 4.71 -33.46
C THR A 356 37.16 5.67 -32.83
N ALA A 357 38.43 5.27 -32.72
CA ALA A 357 39.48 6.15 -32.28
C ALA A 357 39.80 7.17 -33.37
N ILE A 358 39.54 8.45 -33.10
CA ILE A 358 39.87 9.58 -33.94
C ILE A 358 41.17 10.17 -33.41
N LYS A 359 42.20 10.17 -34.27
CA LYS A 359 43.47 10.83 -33.96
C LYS A 359 43.44 12.25 -34.48
N HIS A 360 43.57 13.21 -33.57
CA HIS A 360 43.65 14.62 -33.88
C HIS A 360 45.05 15.00 -34.36
N GLN A 361 45.17 16.15 -35.04
CA GLN A 361 46.44 16.62 -35.61
C GLN A 361 47.49 16.94 -34.54
N ASP A 362 47.07 17.21 -33.30
CA ASP A 362 47.91 17.43 -32.13
C ASP A 362 48.44 16.12 -31.50
N GLY A 363 48.10 14.97 -32.07
CA GLY A 363 48.51 13.64 -31.61
C GLY A 363 47.62 13.05 -30.51
N THR A 364 46.60 13.78 -30.05
CA THR A 364 45.62 13.26 -29.09
C THR A 364 44.68 12.25 -29.76
N ILE A 365 44.18 11.29 -28.99
CA ILE A 365 43.23 10.27 -29.44
C ILE A 365 41.93 10.47 -28.68
N GLU A 366 40.84 10.68 -29.40
CA GLU A 366 39.48 10.76 -28.87
C GLU A 366 38.65 9.60 -29.41
N CYS A 367 37.75 9.03 -28.60
CA CYS A 367 36.88 7.95 -29.06
C CYS A 367 35.53 8.51 -29.47
N PHE A 368 35.17 8.37 -30.74
CA PHE A 368 33.82 8.61 -31.21
C PHE A 368 32.97 7.36 -30.94
N CYS A 369 32.08 7.43 -29.95
CA CYS A 369 31.24 6.31 -29.57
C CYS A 369 30.09 6.15 -30.56
N THR A 370 29.93 4.94 -31.08
CA THR A 370 28.85 4.61 -32.01
C THR A 370 27.70 3.96 -31.25
N ASN A 371 26.47 4.15 -31.73
CA ASN A 371 25.26 3.55 -31.17
C ASN A 371 24.93 4.04 -29.74
N PHE A 372 24.79 3.11 -28.79
CA PHE A 372 24.34 3.34 -27.42
C PHE A 372 25.49 3.19 -26.43
N PHE A 373 26.65 3.75 -26.75
CA PHE A 373 27.82 3.74 -25.87
C PHE A 373 28.31 5.17 -25.63
N THR A 374 28.90 5.39 -24.46
CA THR A 374 29.43 6.67 -24.00
C THR A 374 30.68 6.45 -23.16
N GLY A 375 31.24 7.55 -22.65
CA GLY A 375 32.48 7.56 -21.90
C GLY A 375 33.71 7.73 -22.79
N ARG A 376 34.84 8.00 -22.15
CA ARG A 376 36.09 8.39 -22.80
C ARG A 376 36.66 7.33 -23.76
N ASP A 377 36.34 6.06 -23.50
CA ASP A 377 36.78 4.88 -24.25
C ASP A 377 35.59 4.08 -24.85
N CYS A 378 34.37 4.64 -24.77
CA CYS A 378 33.13 3.99 -25.20
C CYS A 378 32.83 2.67 -24.48
N SER A 379 33.31 2.51 -23.25
CA SER A 379 33.03 1.34 -22.41
C SER A 379 31.65 1.38 -21.74
N GLN A 380 31.05 2.57 -21.58
CA GLN A 380 29.79 2.73 -20.85
C GLN A 380 28.60 2.57 -21.79
N THR A 381 27.61 1.78 -21.41
CA THR A 381 26.39 1.57 -22.22
C THR A 381 25.31 2.59 -21.83
N ILE A 382 24.65 3.18 -22.82
CA ILE A 382 23.48 4.05 -22.65
C ILE A 382 22.23 3.19 -22.69
N CYS A 383 21.52 3.12 -21.56
CA CYS A 383 20.26 2.40 -21.48
C CYS A 383 19.07 3.31 -21.75
N LEU A 384 18.20 2.90 -22.68
CA LEU A 384 16.99 3.63 -23.04
C LEU A 384 15.81 3.22 -22.14
N ASN A 385 14.68 3.92 -22.25
CA ASN A 385 13.40 3.52 -21.64
C ASN A 385 13.46 3.19 -20.13
N GLY A 386 14.30 3.92 -19.38
CA GLY A 386 14.43 3.74 -17.93
C GLY A 386 15.23 2.52 -17.49
N GLY A 387 15.92 1.84 -18.40
CA GLY A 387 16.88 0.80 -18.05
C GLY A 387 18.11 1.37 -17.34
N THR A 388 18.75 0.57 -16.50
CA THR A 388 19.97 0.94 -15.79
C THR A 388 21.15 0.09 -16.27
N PRO A 389 22.34 0.68 -16.52
CA PRO A 389 23.50 -0.09 -16.92
C PRO A 389 23.92 -1.04 -15.79
N ASP A 390 24.20 -2.29 -16.14
CA ASP A 390 24.76 -3.26 -15.20
C ASP A 390 26.20 -2.84 -14.83
N VAL A 391 26.54 -2.97 -13.54
CA VAL A 391 27.82 -2.52 -13.01
C VAL A 391 28.97 -3.46 -13.40
N PHE A 392 28.65 -4.69 -13.81
CA PHE A 392 29.63 -5.74 -14.08
C PHE A 392 29.65 -6.25 -15.53
N ASP A 393 28.64 -5.90 -16.34
CA ASP A 393 28.51 -6.30 -17.74
C ASP A 393 28.01 -5.07 -18.56
N PRO A 394 28.51 -4.81 -19.78
CA PRO A 394 27.97 -3.77 -20.69
C PRO A 394 26.55 -4.07 -21.22
N LYS A 395 25.65 -4.53 -20.34
CA LYS A 395 24.24 -4.80 -20.63
C LYS A 395 23.34 -3.87 -19.85
N CYS A 396 22.13 -3.67 -20.36
CA CYS A 396 21.11 -2.89 -19.69
C CYS A 396 20.18 -3.80 -18.89
N GLN A 397 20.01 -3.50 -17.61
CA GLN A 397 18.93 -4.04 -16.81
C GLN A 397 17.65 -3.33 -17.21
N CYS A 398 16.74 -4.06 -17.85
CA CYS A 398 15.54 -3.53 -18.48
C CYS A 398 14.30 -3.87 -17.64
N LEU A 399 13.28 -3.01 -17.71
CA LEU A 399 11.94 -3.30 -17.19
C LEU A 399 11.29 -4.44 -18.00
N ASP A 400 10.38 -5.19 -17.39
CA ASP A 400 9.69 -6.31 -18.05
C ASP A 400 9.02 -5.87 -19.36
N GLY A 401 9.27 -6.60 -20.45
CA GLY A 401 8.82 -6.27 -21.81
C GLY A 401 9.86 -5.59 -22.72
N PHE A 402 11.09 -5.38 -22.22
CA PHE A 402 12.20 -4.80 -22.99
C PHE A 402 13.44 -5.71 -22.99
N SER A 403 14.25 -5.69 -24.06
CA SER A 403 15.39 -6.60 -24.23
C SER A 403 16.71 -6.08 -23.63
N VAL A 404 17.53 -7.03 -23.13
CA VAL A 404 18.70 -6.83 -22.23
C VAL A 404 19.88 -6.06 -22.86
N PHE A 405 19.93 -5.90 -24.18
CA PHE A 405 21.05 -5.24 -24.86
C PHE A 405 20.87 -3.73 -24.99
N ILE A 406 19.68 -3.29 -25.33
CA ILE A 406 19.27 -1.88 -25.45
C ILE A 406 17.80 -1.97 -25.14
N ALA A 407 17.34 -1.50 -23.98
CA ALA A 407 15.95 -1.63 -23.51
C ALA A 407 14.94 -1.17 -24.59
N ARG A 408 14.63 -2.04 -25.54
CA ARG A 408 13.73 -1.85 -26.68
C ARG A 408 12.66 -2.90 -26.56
N THR A 409 11.45 -2.54 -26.99
CA THR A 409 10.27 -3.41 -26.94
C THR A 409 10.62 -4.80 -27.46
N SER A 410 10.34 -5.84 -26.69
CA SER A 410 10.58 -7.23 -27.08
C SER A 410 9.53 -7.71 -28.09
N ASN A 411 9.52 -7.15 -29.30
CA ASN A 411 8.74 -7.68 -30.42
C ASN A 411 9.66 -8.46 -31.35
N ALA A 412 9.86 -9.73 -31.01
CA ALA A 412 10.24 -10.77 -31.95
C ALA A 412 9.50 -12.07 -31.60
N ALA A 413 8.16 -11.99 -31.59
CA ALA A 413 7.34 -13.17 -31.76
C ALA A 413 7.30 -13.50 -33.25
N THR A 414 8.17 -14.43 -33.63
CA THR A 414 8.11 -15.23 -34.86
C THR A 414 6.67 -15.66 -35.13
N THR A 415 5.99 -15.01 -36.08
CA THR A 415 4.79 -15.56 -36.68
C THR A 415 5.19 -16.10 -38.05
N MET A 416 5.46 -17.40 -38.12
CA MET A 416 5.36 -18.13 -39.39
C MET A 416 3.93 -17.98 -39.89
N ALA A 417 3.71 -17.08 -40.84
CA ALA A 417 2.55 -17.11 -41.71
C ALA A 417 3.03 -17.63 -43.07
N THR A 418 2.87 -18.93 -43.28
CA THR A 418 3.00 -19.59 -44.56
C THR A 418 1.95 -19.02 -45.51
N ILE A 419 2.31 -18.03 -46.32
CA ILE A 419 1.53 -17.66 -47.49
C ILE A 419 2.01 -18.56 -48.63
N GLY A 420 1.24 -19.62 -48.89
CA GLY A 420 1.37 -20.42 -50.09
C GLY A 420 0.97 -19.58 -51.30
N LEU A 421 1.97 -19.19 -52.11
CA LEU A 421 1.74 -18.79 -53.49
C LEU A 421 2.11 -19.99 -54.38
N SER A 422 1.08 -20.77 -54.70
CA SER A 422 1.05 -21.58 -55.90
C SER A 422 1.01 -20.63 -57.10
N GLY A 423 1.99 -20.72 -57.97
CA GLY A 423 2.09 -19.94 -59.20
C GLY A 423 2.86 -20.71 -60.25
N THR A 424 2.27 -21.79 -60.75
CA THR A 424 2.63 -22.36 -62.06
C THR A 424 1.87 -21.60 -63.15
N ARG A 425 2.60 -21.01 -64.12
CA ARG A 425 2.41 -21.23 -65.57
C ARG A 425 3.23 -20.27 -66.41
N ASN A 426 3.95 -20.90 -67.34
CA ASN A 426 4.58 -20.45 -68.59
C ASN A 426 5.85 -19.59 -68.51
#